data_AF-A0A1Y3WDE0-F1
#
_entry.id   AF-A0A1Y3WDE0-F1
#
_cell.length_a   1.000
_cell.length_b   1.000
_cell.length_c   1.000
_cell.angle_alpha   90.00
_cell.angle_beta   90.00
_cell.angle_gamma   90.00
#
_symmetry.space_group_name_H-M   'P 1'
#
loop_
_entity.id
_entity.type
_entity.pdbx_description
1 polymer ?
#
loop_
_entity_poly.entity_id
_entity_poly.type
_entity_poly.pdbx_seq_one_letter_code
_entity_poly.pdbx_strand_id
1 'polypeptide(L)' 'MQVLTAHDVTWMRRDSFCRDQHVAEQPEEVPSMPVNPRIFQIEPPKQHSGVEKFNFEEGLWDE' A
#
# COMPACT_ATOMS: atom_id res chain seq x y z
N MET A 1 -25.66 -34.08 11.39
CA MET A 1 -24.51 -33.16 11.29
C MET A 1 -23.28 -34.00 11.03
N GLN A 2 -22.61 -33.81 9.90
CA GLN A 2 -21.36 -34.49 9.57
C GLN A 2 -20.22 -33.55 9.93
N VAL A 3 -19.34 -33.98 10.84
CA VAL A 3 -18.14 -33.21 11.20
C VAL A 3 -17.13 -33.41 10.08
N LEU A 4 -16.76 -32.31 9.41
CA LEU A 4 -15.87 -32.35 8.25
C LEU A 4 -14.40 -32.54 8.66
N THR A 5 -13.94 -31.87 9.72
CA THR A 5 -12.59 -32.02 10.30
C THR A 5 -12.61 -31.59 11.77
N ALA A 6 -11.91 -32.33 12.64
CA ALA A 6 -11.66 -31.94 14.03
C ALA A 6 -10.15 -31.78 14.23
N HIS A 7 -9.71 -30.60 14.65
CA HIS A 7 -8.33 -30.32 15.01
C HIS A 7 -8.22 -30.20 16.53
N ASP A 8 -7.15 -30.77 17.09
CA ASP A 8 -6.83 -30.65 18.50
C ASP A 8 -6.20 -29.27 18.75
N VAL A 9 -7.04 -28.28 19.07
CA VAL A 9 -6.63 -26.88 19.25
C VAL A 9 -6.49 -26.59 20.75
N THR A 10 -5.27 -26.33 21.20
CA THR A 10 -4.97 -26.07 22.62
C THR A 10 -5.02 -24.59 23.02
N TRP A 11 -5.37 -23.70 22.09
CA TRP A 11 -5.38 -22.23 22.23
C TRP A 11 -4.03 -21.62 22.64
N MET A 12 -2.94 -22.37 22.45
CA MET A 12 -1.58 -21.90 22.68
C MET A 12 -1.10 -21.10 21.48
N ARG A 13 -0.04 -20.30 21.65
CA ARG A 13 0.56 -19.53 20.55
C ARG A 13 1.06 -20.40 19.38
N ARG A 14 1.24 -21.71 19.59
CA ARG A 14 1.57 -22.66 18.51
C ARG A 14 0.36 -23.01 17.65
N ASP A 15 -0.84 -22.91 18.19
CA ASP A 15 -2.09 -23.16 17.46
C ASP A 15 -2.53 -21.96 16.62
N SER A 16 -1.79 -20.84 16.66
CA SER A 16 -2.08 -19.69 15.78
C SER A 16 -1.87 -20.02 14.31
N PHE A 17 -1.15 -21.10 14.01
CA PHE A 17 -0.96 -21.62 12.67
C PHE A 17 -1.24 -23.12 12.66
N CYS A 18 -2.11 -23.57 11.76
CA CYS A 18 -2.27 -24.99 11.49
C CYS A 18 -1.10 -25.48 10.65
N ARG A 19 -0.65 -26.72 10.87
CA ARG A 19 0.48 -27.34 10.14
C ARG A 19 0.30 -27.26 8.60
N ASP A 20 -0.94 -27.30 8.15
CA ASP A 20 -1.32 -27.29 6.74
C ASP A 20 -2.18 -26.06 6.38
N GLN A 21 -2.02 -24.94 7.10
CA GLN A 21 -2.80 -23.73 6.88
C GLN A 21 -2.60 -23.14 5.47
N HIS A 22 -1.44 -23.39 4.87
CA HIS A 22 -1.09 -22.92 3.55
C HIS A 22 -0.59 -24.10 2.70
N VAL A 23 -1.11 -24.22 1.50
CA VAL A 23 -0.61 -25.16 0.48
C VAL A 23 0.55 -24.50 -0.25
N ALA A 24 1.57 -25.27 -0.62
CA ALA A 24 2.76 -24.75 -1.32
C ALA A 24 2.41 -24.06 -2.65
N GLU A 25 1.38 -24.56 -3.33
CA GLU A 25 0.80 -23.96 -4.52
C GLU A 25 -0.58 -23.40 -4.18
N GLN A 26 -0.70 -22.07 -4.17
CA GLN A 26 -1.98 -21.38 -4.12
C GLN A 26 -2.35 -20.95 -5.55
N PRO A 27 -3.62 -21.12 -5.97
CA PRO A 27 -4.05 -20.65 -7.28
C PRO A 27 -3.97 -19.13 -7.34
N GLU A 28 -3.53 -18.59 -8.48
CA GLU A 28 -3.58 -17.16 -8.75
C GLU A 28 -5.04 -16.71 -8.83
N GLU A 29 -5.44 -15.78 -7.97
CA GLU A 29 -6.77 -15.19 -8.03
C GLU A 29 -6.83 -14.12 -9.12
N VAL A 30 -7.70 -14.33 -10.10
CA VAL A 30 -7.99 -13.34 -11.14
C VAL A 30 -9.26 -12.56 -10.80
N PRO A 31 -9.39 -11.29 -11.24
CA PRO A 31 -10.62 -10.53 -11.06
C PRO A 31 -11.82 -11.27 -11.65
N SER A 32 -12.92 -11.34 -10.89
CA SER A 32 -14.17 -11.98 -11.35
C SER A 32 -14.92 -11.18 -12.42
N MET A 33 -14.50 -9.94 -12.66
CA MET A 33 -15.09 -9.03 -13.64
C MET A 33 -13.99 -8.25 -14.38
N PRO A 34 -14.24 -7.81 -15.62
CA PRO A 34 -13.27 -7.02 -16.39
C PRO A 34 -12.87 -5.74 -15.66
N VAL A 35 -11.56 -5.57 -15.43
CA VAL A 35 -11.01 -4.33 -14.88
C VAL A 35 -10.58 -3.44 -16.03
N ASN A 36 -11.11 -2.22 -16.09
CA ASN A 36 -10.71 -1.19 -17.06
C ASN A 36 -9.94 -0.08 -16.34
N PRO A 37 -8.63 -0.26 -16.06
CA PRO A 37 -7.86 0.78 -15.37
C PRO A 37 -7.70 1.99 -16.29
N ARG A 38 -8.00 3.18 -15.78
CA ARG A 38 -7.70 4.45 -16.44
C ARG A 38 -6.64 5.19 -15.62
N ILE A 39 -5.47 5.37 -16.22
CA ILE A 39 -4.39 6.16 -15.62
C ILE A 39 -4.44 7.53 -16.28
N PHE A 40 -4.53 8.58 -15.46
CA PHE A 40 -4.51 9.95 -15.93
C PHE A 40 -3.19 10.61 -15.53
N GLN A 41 -2.53 11.24 -16.49
CA GLN A 41 -1.43 12.14 -16.21
C GLN A 41 -2.02 13.50 -15.85
N ILE A 42 -1.95 13.86 -14.57
CA ILE A 42 -2.39 15.16 -14.07
C ILE A 42 -1.23 16.14 -14.26
N GLU A 43 -1.52 17.36 -14.70
CA GLU A 43 -0.48 18.40 -14.75
C GLU A 43 0.11 18.60 -13.34
N PRO A 44 1.45 18.62 -13.20
CA PRO A 44 2.05 18.92 -11.92
C PRO A 44 1.60 20.33 -11.48
N PRO A 45 1.37 20.56 -10.17
CA PRO A 45 1.05 21.89 -9.68
C PRO A 45 2.17 22.85 -10.10
N LYS A 46 1.81 24.09 -10.46
CA LYS A 46 2.80 25.14 -10.77
C LYS A 46 3.78 25.24 -9.60
N GLN A 47 5.01 24.81 -9.84
CA GLN A 47 6.08 24.97 -8.87
C GLN A 47 6.53 26.41 -8.92
N HIS A 48 6.40 27.13 -7.80
CA HIS A 48 7.11 28.39 -7.62
C HIS A 48 8.60 28.11 -7.71
N SER A 49 9.31 28.94 -8.47
CA SER A 49 10.76 28.80 -8.53
C SER A 49 11.33 29.03 -7.12
N GLY A 50 12.30 28.21 -6.70
CA GLY A 50 12.89 28.34 -5.35
C GLY A 50 13.49 29.72 -5.07
N VAL A 51 13.77 30.48 -6.14
CA VAL A 51 14.32 31.84 -6.14
C VAL A 51 13.29 32.92 -5.81
N GLU A 52 11.99 32.70 -6.04
CA GLU A 52 10.91 33.64 -5.66
C GLU A 52 10.79 33.84 -4.14
N LYS A 53 11.43 32.98 -3.35
CA LYS A 53 11.44 33.08 -1.88
C LYS A 53 12.41 34.15 -1.36
N PHE A 54 13.28 34.68 -2.20
CA PHE A 54 14.32 35.63 -1.80
C PHE A 54 13.93 37.04 -2.23
N ASN A 55 13.88 37.95 -1.26
CA ASN A 55 13.75 39.38 -1.54
C ASN A 55 15.14 39.95 -1.85
N PHE A 56 15.42 40.25 -3.11
CA PHE A 56 16.67 40.87 -3.56
C PHE A 56 16.60 42.40 -3.63
N GLU A 57 15.45 43.01 -3.29
CA GLU A 57 15.23 44.45 -3.46
C GLU A 57 15.67 45.32 -2.26
N GLU A 58 16.13 44.73 -1.15
CA GLU A 58 16.76 45.53 -0.08
C GLU A 58 18.23 45.13 0.09
N GLY A 59 19.08 45.80 -0.69
CA GLY A 59 20.47 45.99 -0.33
C GLY A 59 20.54 46.83 0.95
N LEU A 60 20.62 46.15 2.09
CA LEU A 60 20.96 46.72 3.39
C LEU A 60 22.44 47.13 3.37
N TRP A 61 22.77 48.14 2.56
CA TRP A 61 24.07 48.81 2.60
C TRP A 61 23.89 50.08 3.41
N ASP A 62 23.97 49.94 4.73
CA ASP A 62 24.20 51.08 5.61
C ASP A 62 25.65 51.55 5.38
N GLU A 63 25.83 52.53 4.49
CA GLU A 63 27.07 53.33 4.37
C GLU A 63 26.94 54.63 5.18
#